data_AF-A0A535Z971-F1
#
_entry.id   AF-A0A535Z971-F1
#
_cell.length_a   1.000
_cell.length_b   1.000
_cell.length_c   1.000
_cell.angle_alpha   90.00
_cell.angle_beta   90.00
_cell.angle_gamma   90.00
#
_symmetry.space_group_name_H-M   'P 1'
#
loop_
_entity.id
_entity.type
_entity.pdbx_description
1 polymer ?
#
loop_
_entity_poly.entity_id
_entity_poly.type
_entity_poly.pdbx_seq_one_letter_code
_entity_poly.pdbx_strand_id
1 'polypeptide(L)'
;MFVVNAILHALQISLFMLWEVLWPLAFGFLLSAMIQTVVSKRAVAGALGKPDLKGFVLACGFGAASSSCSYAAVAVGRALFRRGASLVNAIIFEFASTNLVFELGLVLLILLGWQFVAAEFAGGLLMAVILWILFKVTLRQRMVDEARRQAERGVFGSTHEAHGEMDMSITDGRFLSRVFSPRAFTAISHTFFMDLKALYVDIGLGFLIAGALAAWVPNSWWQAFFLTNHPALNEFWSPLIGPVISMLSFVCSVGNVPLAVVLWNGGISFGGVISFIFADLIILPILNIYRKYYGGRTALYLLAVSYAAMALAGFLIGGAFQLLGLAPTNHHVAVFETQPSWNYTSFLDVAFLVLMAVLAWRFVTTGGIEMLRAHARRPEAGAKLVRDPVCGMSVDPATSDEKVEYMGASYYFCSAGCRSTFEKDPARYTSQVVQVEHAGHLGDSRVMAARPGGKMELHPSAIDPVCGMSVDPDHAEYRSFQKGETYYFCSAGCKETFDKDPGKYINRRKTGAAG
;
A
#
# COMPACT_ATOMS: atom_id res chain seq x y z
N MET A 1 8.03 6.48 45.08
CA MET A 1 8.35 5.04 44.98
C MET A 1 7.26 4.26 44.24
N PHE A 2 5.98 4.31 44.66
CA PHE A 2 4.89 3.57 43.99
C PHE A 2 4.71 3.90 42.50
N VAL A 3 4.58 5.18 42.14
CA VAL A 3 4.41 5.61 40.74
C VAL A 3 5.61 5.25 39.88
N VAL A 4 6.83 5.41 40.42
CA VAL A 4 8.07 5.06 39.73
C VAL A 4 8.13 3.56 39.46
N ASN A 5 7.80 2.72 40.45
CA ASN A 5 7.75 1.27 40.27
C ASN A 5 6.68 0.84 39.26
N ALA A 6 5.51 1.48 39.26
CA ALA A 6 4.44 1.18 38.30
C ALA A 6 4.84 1.53 36.85
N ILE A 7 5.56 2.64 36.66
CA ILE A 7 6.09 3.03 35.34
C ILE A 7 7.21 2.07 34.91
N LEU A 8 8.15 1.75 35.81
CA LEU A 8 9.24 0.82 35.52
C LEU A 8 8.71 -0.58 35.16
N HIS A 9 7.67 -1.05 35.86
CA HIS A 9 7.03 -2.33 35.55
C HIS A 9 6.38 -2.33 34.17
N ALA A 10 5.64 -1.28 33.81
CA ALA A 10 5.04 -1.14 32.48
C ALA A 10 6.10 -1.09 31.36
N LEU A 11 7.20 -0.36 31.57
CA LEU A 11 8.33 -0.30 30.64
C LEU A 11 9.03 -1.66 30.50
N GLN A 12 9.19 -2.39 31.61
CA GLN A 12 9.78 -3.71 31.60
C GLN A 12 8.93 -4.70 30.79
N ILE A 13 7.61 -4.73 30.99
CA ILE A 13 6.69 -5.56 30.19
C ILE A 13 6.77 -5.16 28.71
N SER A 14 6.79 -3.86 28.41
CA SER A 14 6.91 -3.35 27.03
C SER A 14 8.19 -3.83 26.35
N LEU A 15 9.32 -3.83 27.08
CA LEU A 15 10.61 -4.32 26.58
C LEU A 15 10.61 -5.84 26.38
N PHE A 16 9.96 -6.60 27.26
CA PHE A 16 9.85 -8.05 27.12
C PHE A 16 8.98 -8.43 25.92
N MET A 17 7.86 -7.72 25.72
CA MET A 17 7.04 -7.85 24.51
C MET A 17 7.83 -7.53 23.24
N LEU A 18 8.60 -6.44 23.25
CA LEU A 18 9.42 -6.05 22.11
C LEU A 18 10.49 -7.11 21.81
N TRP A 19 11.13 -7.67 22.84
CA TRP A 19 12.13 -8.72 22.69
C TRP A 19 11.53 -9.96 22.02
N GLU A 20 10.39 -10.47 22.52
CA GLU A 20 9.75 -11.67 21.95
C GLU A 20 9.28 -11.51 20.48
N VAL A 21 9.05 -10.27 20.04
CA VAL A 21 8.52 -9.97 18.71
C VAL A 21 9.57 -9.29 17.80
N LEU A 22 10.81 -9.11 18.25
CA LEU A 22 11.83 -8.38 17.49
C LEU A 22 12.19 -9.10 16.19
N TRP A 23 12.60 -10.37 16.25
CA TRP A 23 12.98 -11.10 15.04
C TRP A 23 11.83 -11.34 14.04
N PRO A 24 10.58 -11.70 14.43
CA PRO A 24 9.49 -11.85 13.48
C PRO A 24 9.15 -10.52 12.80
N LEU A 25 9.20 -9.41 13.54
CA LEU A 25 8.99 -8.06 13.00
C LEU A 25 10.09 -7.69 12.00
N ALA A 26 11.36 -7.91 12.36
CA ALA A 26 12.50 -7.63 11.48
C ALA A 26 12.47 -8.51 10.22
N PHE A 27 12.15 -9.80 10.36
CA PHE A 27 11.93 -10.71 9.24
C PHE A 27 10.84 -10.18 8.32
N GLY A 28 9.79 -9.65 8.90
CA GLY A 28 8.68 -9.14 8.14
C GLY A 28 8.98 -7.92 7.28
N PHE A 29 9.54 -6.87 7.90
CA PHE A 29 10.02 -5.72 7.14
C PHE A 29 11.01 -6.11 6.04
N LEU A 30 11.85 -7.11 6.28
CA LEU A 30 12.78 -7.62 5.28
C LEU A 30 12.06 -8.32 4.13
N LEU A 31 11.09 -9.20 4.42
CA LEU A 31 10.30 -9.90 3.41
C LEU A 31 9.51 -8.91 2.55
N SER A 32 8.85 -7.94 3.19
CA SER A 32 8.16 -6.85 2.52
C SER A 32 9.09 -6.07 1.59
N ALA A 33 10.28 -5.66 2.07
CA ALA A 33 11.27 -4.96 1.27
C ALA A 33 11.77 -5.81 0.08
N MET A 34 11.95 -7.12 0.26
CA MET A 34 12.30 -8.04 -0.82
C MET A 34 11.21 -8.12 -1.89
N ILE A 35 9.94 -8.14 -1.49
CA ILE A 35 8.82 -8.26 -2.43
C ILE A 35 8.59 -6.95 -3.18
N GLN A 36 8.62 -5.82 -2.47
CA GLN A 36 8.47 -4.49 -3.06
C GLN A 36 9.59 -4.16 -4.08
N THR A 37 10.77 -4.75 -3.93
CA THR A 37 11.89 -4.56 -4.87
C THR A 37 11.81 -5.44 -6.13
N VAL A 38 10.96 -6.47 -6.14
CA VAL A 38 10.78 -7.36 -7.32
C VAL A 38 9.43 -7.22 -8.01
N VAL A 39 8.39 -6.74 -7.32
CA VAL A 39 7.05 -6.60 -7.86
C VAL A 39 6.77 -5.14 -8.25
N SER A 40 6.57 -4.88 -9.55
CA SER A 40 6.26 -3.53 -10.02
C SER A 40 4.81 -3.14 -9.74
N LYS A 41 4.60 -1.91 -9.22
CA LYS A 41 3.26 -1.39 -8.88
C LYS A 41 2.39 -1.20 -10.13
N ARG A 42 2.99 -0.95 -11.30
CA ARG A 42 2.25 -0.81 -12.58
C ARG A 42 1.63 -2.12 -13.05
N ALA A 43 2.38 -3.23 -12.98
CA ALA A 43 1.87 -4.54 -13.37
C ALA A 43 0.68 -4.95 -12.49
N VAL A 44 0.77 -4.70 -11.18
CA VAL A 44 -0.31 -4.96 -10.22
C VAL A 44 -1.53 -4.09 -10.53
N ALA A 45 -1.35 -2.79 -10.79
CA ALA A 45 -2.49 -1.90 -11.10
C ALA A 45 -3.28 -2.34 -12.34
N GLY A 46 -2.60 -2.75 -13.40
CA GLY A 46 -3.26 -3.27 -14.61
C GLY A 46 -4.05 -4.56 -14.35
N ALA A 47 -3.54 -5.43 -13.48
CA ALA A 47 -4.19 -6.69 -13.11
C ALA A 47 -5.47 -6.47 -12.26
N LEU A 48 -5.54 -5.36 -11.51
CA LEU A 48 -6.64 -5.03 -10.59
C LEU A 48 -7.71 -4.09 -11.18
N GLY A 49 -7.69 -3.84 -12.51
CA GLY A 49 -8.52 -2.84 -13.18
C GLY A 49 -10.03 -3.09 -13.14
N LYS A 50 -10.49 -4.35 -13.04
CA LYS A 50 -11.92 -4.71 -13.08
C LYS A 50 -12.40 -5.25 -11.73
N PRO A 51 -13.54 -4.80 -11.18
CA PRO A 51 -14.11 -5.31 -9.93
C PRO A 51 -14.84 -6.65 -10.14
N ASP A 52 -14.18 -7.62 -10.77
CA ASP A 52 -14.69 -8.98 -11.00
C ASP A 52 -14.03 -9.98 -10.02
N LEU A 53 -14.47 -11.23 -10.05
CA LEU A 53 -13.93 -12.28 -9.16
C LEU A 53 -12.43 -12.47 -9.38
N LYS A 54 -11.94 -12.32 -10.62
CA LYS A 54 -10.52 -12.41 -10.95
C LYS A 54 -9.75 -11.28 -10.29
N GLY A 55 -10.23 -10.04 -10.39
CA GLY A 55 -9.66 -8.88 -9.73
C GLY A 55 -9.65 -9.01 -8.20
N PHE A 56 -10.72 -9.57 -7.60
CA PHE A 56 -10.78 -9.88 -6.17
C PHE A 56 -9.68 -10.86 -5.75
N VAL A 57 -9.58 -12.01 -6.43
CA VAL A 57 -8.57 -13.04 -6.11
C VAL A 57 -7.15 -12.49 -6.26
N LEU A 58 -6.92 -11.71 -7.32
CA LEU A 58 -5.64 -11.05 -7.54
C LEU A 58 -5.34 -9.99 -6.47
N ALA A 59 -6.34 -9.22 -6.02
CA ALA A 59 -6.19 -8.23 -4.95
C ALA A 59 -5.79 -8.91 -3.64
N CYS A 60 -6.45 -10.01 -3.28
CA CYS A 60 -6.09 -10.79 -2.10
C CYS A 60 -4.68 -11.39 -2.22
N GLY A 61 -4.33 -11.98 -3.37
CA GLY A 61 -3.03 -12.61 -3.58
C GLY A 61 -1.87 -11.61 -3.58
N PHE A 62 -2.01 -10.50 -4.31
CA PHE A 62 -0.99 -9.45 -4.30
C PHE A 62 -0.93 -8.72 -2.96
N GLY A 63 -2.06 -8.52 -2.29
CA GLY A 63 -2.12 -7.94 -0.95
C GLY A 63 -1.35 -8.81 0.04
N ALA A 64 -1.74 -10.08 0.18
CA ALA A 64 -1.07 -11.05 1.05
C ALA A 64 0.45 -11.16 0.79
N ALA A 65 0.86 -11.06 -0.48
CA ALA A 65 2.28 -11.04 -0.83
C ALA A 65 2.98 -9.71 -0.50
N SER A 66 2.29 -8.57 -0.54
CA SER A 66 2.90 -7.26 -0.36
C SER A 66 3.35 -6.98 1.08
N SER A 67 2.87 -7.76 2.07
CA SER A 67 3.20 -7.63 3.50
C SER A 67 3.37 -6.17 3.95
N SER A 68 2.41 -5.31 3.62
CA SER A 68 2.56 -3.87 3.86
C SER A 68 1.81 -3.51 5.13
N CYS A 69 2.43 -2.69 5.97
CA CYS A 69 1.73 -2.15 7.14
C CYS A 69 0.52 -1.30 6.73
N SER A 70 -0.38 -1.01 7.67
CA SER A 70 -1.65 -0.31 7.39
C SER A 70 -1.46 1.04 6.69
N TYR A 71 -0.43 1.83 7.04
CA TYR A 71 -0.12 3.10 6.36
C TYR A 71 0.43 2.91 4.93
N ALA A 72 1.38 1.99 4.75
CA ALA A 72 1.96 1.70 3.44
C ALA A 72 0.92 1.06 2.52
N ALA A 73 0.08 0.17 3.05
CA ALA A 73 -1.04 -0.45 2.34
C ALA A 73 -1.97 0.63 1.77
N VAL A 74 -2.43 1.59 2.58
CA VAL A 74 -3.33 2.68 2.13
C VAL A 74 -2.67 3.58 1.07
N ALA A 75 -1.38 3.89 1.23
CA ALA A 75 -0.64 4.66 0.23
C ALA A 75 -0.51 3.90 -1.10
N VAL A 76 -0.17 2.60 -1.06
CA VAL A 76 -0.10 1.74 -2.24
C VAL A 76 -1.48 1.56 -2.87
N GLY A 77 -2.53 1.35 -2.07
CA GLY A 77 -3.91 1.23 -2.53
C GLY A 77 -4.37 2.48 -3.29
N ARG A 78 -4.09 3.68 -2.78
CA ARG A 78 -4.32 4.93 -3.51
C ARG A 78 -3.52 4.97 -4.82
N ALA A 79 -2.24 4.59 -4.79
CA ALA A 79 -1.40 4.58 -5.99
C ALA A 79 -1.93 3.62 -7.06
N LEU A 80 -2.39 2.42 -6.67
CA LEU A 80 -3.04 1.45 -7.55
C LEU A 80 -4.34 2.02 -8.13
N PHE A 81 -5.17 2.66 -7.29
CA PHE A 81 -6.43 3.28 -7.71
C PHE A 81 -6.22 4.41 -8.73
N ARG A 82 -5.23 5.28 -8.49
CA ARG A 82 -4.81 6.34 -9.44
C ARG A 82 -4.26 5.78 -10.76
N ARG A 83 -3.65 4.59 -10.72
CA ARG A 83 -3.11 3.88 -11.90
C ARG A 83 -4.15 3.02 -12.62
N GLY A 84 -5.42 3.14 -12.27
CA GLY A 84 -6.53 2.50 -12.98
C GLY A 84 -7.12 1.25 -12.33
N ALA A 85 -6.64 0.83 -11.15
CA ALA A 85 -7.31 -0.21 -10.38
C ALA A 85 -8.73 0.25 -9.99
N SER A 86 -9.65 -0.69 -9.79
CA SER A 86 -10.97 -0.36 -9.21
C SER A 86 -10.81 0.00 -7.73
N LEU A 87 -11.65 0.91 -7.21
CA LEU A 87 -11.61 1.29 -5.79
C LEU A 87 -11.81 0.05 -4.89
N VAL A 88 -12.73 -0.82 -5.30
CA VAL A 88 -13.03 -2.09 -4.60
C VAL A 88 -11.77 -2.95 -4.46
N ASN A 89 -11.09 -3.24 -5.58
CA ASN A 89 -9.89 -4.07 -5.54
C ASN A 89 -8.71 -3.39 -4.84
N ALA A 90 -8.59 -2.06 -4.93
CA ALA A 90 -7.57 -1.31 -4.20
C ALA A 90 -7.78 -1.45 -2.69
N ILE A 91 -9.01 -1.28 -2.19
CA ILE A 91 -9.32 -1.45 -0.77
C ILE A 91 -9.16 -2.92 -0.35
N ILE A 92 -9.62 -3.89 -1.15
CA ILE A 92 -9.41 -5.32 -0.82
C ILE A 92 -7.92 -5.67 -0.77
N PHE A 93 -7.11 -5.11 -1.67
CA PHE A 93 -5.66 -5.24 -1.63
C PHE A 93 -5.10 -4.66 -0.32
N GLU A 94 -5.57 -3.49 0.13
CA GLU A 94 -5.17 -2.91 1.42
C GLU A 94 -5.45 -3.88 2.58
N PHE A 95 -6.68 -4.39 2.68
CA PHE A 95 -7.09 -5.32 3.74
C PHE A 95 -6.32 -6.65 3.72
N ALA A 96 -6.10 -7.21 2.53
CA ALA A 96 -5.32 -8.43 2.38
C ALA A 96 -3.83 -8.19 2.71
N SER A 97 -3.31 -7.01 2.40
CA SER A 97 -1.92 -6.62 2.68
C SER A 97 -1.62 -6.44 4.15
N THR A 98 -2.63 -6.31 5.00
CA THR A 98 -2.44 -6.22 6.46
C THR A 98 -2.89 -7.47 7.21
N ASN A 99 -3.92 -8.17 6.75
CA ASN A 99 -4.59 -9.27 7.49
C ASN A 99 -4.36 -10.67 6.91
N LEU A 100 -3.72 -10.80 5.73
CA LEU A 100 -3.32 -12.10 5.17
C LEU A 100 -1.79 -12.25 5.11
N VAL A 101 -1.10 -11.48 5.94
CA VAL A 101 0.36 -11.41 5.96
C VAL A 101 0.94 -12.57 6.76
N PHE A 102 1.96 -13.21 6.19
CA PHE A 102 2.66 -14.32 6.85
C PHE A 102 3.29 -13.92 8.19
N GLU A 103 3.80 -12.69 8.28
CA GLU A 103 4.48 -12.12 9.44
C GLU A 103 3.55 -12.00 10.64
N LEU A 104 2.33 -11.48 10.41
CA LEU A 104 1.30 -11.41 11.43
C LEU A 104 0.95 -12.82 11.91
N GLY A 105 0.80 -13.78 11.00
CA GLY A 105 0.60 -15.18 11.32
C GLY A 105 1.73 -15.78 12.16
N LEU A 106 2.99 -15.42 11.89
CA LEU A 106 4.14 -15.89 12.66
C LEU A 106 4.14 -15.31 14.09
N VAL A 107 3.83 -14.02 14.25
CA VAL A 107 3.72 -13.38 15.57
C VAL A 107 2.57 -14.00 16.36
N LEU A 108 1.41 -14.23 15.73
CA LEU A 108 0.29 -14.93 16.35
C LEU A 108 0.64 -16.37 16.75
N LEU A 109 1.40 -17.09 15.91
CA LEU A 109 1.84 -18.46 16.20
C LEU A 109 2.65 -18.52 17.48
N ILE A 110 3.58 -17.57 17.66
CA ILE A 110 4.49 -17.51 18.80
C ILE A 110 3.73 -17.11 20.08
N LEU A 111 2.83 -16.12 19.98
CA LEU A 111 2.20 -15.51 21.16
C LEU A 111 0.91 -16.20 21.59
N LEU A 112 0.05 -16.55 20.65
CA LEU A 112 -1.32 -17.01 20.90
C LEU A 112 -1.57 -18.46 20.44
N GLY A 113 -0.70 -18.99 19.57
CA GLY A 113 -0.75 -20.35 19.08
C GLY A 113 -1.39 -20.49 17.70
N TRP A 114 -1.35 -21.71 17.16
CA TRP A 114 -1.74 -21.99 15.78
C TRP A 114 -3.24 -21.77 15.51
N GLN A 115 -4.09 -21.86 16.53
CA GLN A 115 -5.54 -21.64 16.39
C GLN A 115 -5.83 -20.22 15.92
N PHE A 116 -5.13 -19.24 16.50
CA PHE A 116 -5.26 -17.84 16.10
C PHE A 116 -4.71 -17.60 14.71
N VAL A 117 -3.63 -18.29 14.31
CA VAL A 117 -3.10 -18.23 12.94
C VAL A 117 -4.12 -18.75 11.92
N ALA A 118 -4.72 -19.91 12.20
CA ALA A 118 -5.73 -20.49 11.33
C ALA A 118 -6.97 -19.59 11.23
N ALA A 119 -7.42 -19.04 12.36
CA ALA A 119 -8.55 -18.12 12.41
C ALA A 119 -8.26 -16.78 11.75
N GLU A 120 -7.03 -16.27 11.84
CA GLU A 120 -6.56 -15.06 11.17
C GLU A 120 -6.66 -15.23 9.65
N PHE A 121 -6.06 -16.28 9.09
CA PHE A 121 -6.10 -16.49 7.64
C PHE A 121 -7.51 -16.80 7.12
N ALA A 122 -8.26 -17.67 7.82
CA ALA A 122 -9.62 -18.00 7.44
C ALA A 122 -10.55 -16.78 7.57
N GLY A 123 -10.41 -16.03 8.66
CA GLY A 123 -11.20 -14.85 8.96
C GLY A 123 -10.85 -13.66 8.09
N GLY A 124 -9.57 -13.44 7.77
CA GLY A 124 -9.12 -12.39 6.86
C GLY A 124 -9.66 -12.62 5.45
N LEU A 125 -9.66 -13.89 4.99
CA LEU A 125 -10.25 -14.24 3.70
C LEU A 125 -11.78 -14.08 3.73
N LEU A 126 -12.44 -14.55 4.79
CA LEU A 126 -13.88 -14.38 4.98
C LEU A 126 -14.28 -12.90 5.02
N MET A 127 -13.53 -12.08 5.76
CA MET A 127 -13.70 -10.63 5.85
C MET A 127 -13.56 -9.99 4.46
N ALA A 128 -12.54 -10.36 3.68
CA ALA A 128 -12.36 -9.86 2.32
C ALA A 128 -13.56 -10.20 1.43
N VAL A 129 -14.10 -11.42 1.55
CA VAL A 129 -15.32 -11.84 0.82
C VAL A 129 -16.54 -11.03 1.26
N ILE A 130 -16.74 -10.85 2.58
CA ILE A 130 -17.84 -10.04 3.12
C ILE A 130 -17.73 -8.61 2.62
N LEU A 131 -16.54 -8.01 2.68
CA LEU A 131 -16.27 -6.65 2.23
C LEU A 131 -16.54 -6.49 0.73
N TRP A 132 -16.10 -7.45 -0.08
CA TRP A 132 -16.36 -7.48 -1.53
C TRP A 132 -17.87 -7.54 -1.84
N ILE A 133 -18.63 -8.38 -1.13
CA ILE A 133 -20.08 -8.46 -1.26
C ILE A 133 -20.74 -7.15 -0.85
N LEU A 134 -20.38 -6.60 0.31
CA LEU A 134 -20.93 -5.35 0.82
C LEU A 134 -20.66 -4.19 -0.15
N PHE A 135 -19.46 -4.09 -0.70
CA PHE A 135 -19.15 -3.10 -1.72
C PHE A 135 -19.97 -3.31 -2.99
N LYS A 136 -20.14 -4.54 -3.46
CA LYS A 136 -20.96 -4.81 -4.65
C LYS A 136 -22.42 -4.39 -4.47
N VAL A 137 -22.96 -4.50 -3.25
CA VAL A 137 -24.35 -4.16 -2.94
C VAL A 137 -24.54 -2.68 -2.60
N THR A 138 -23.59 -2.06 -1.88
CA THR A 138 -23.79 -0.74 -1.26
C THR A 138 -22.95 0.39 -1.89
N LEU A 139 -21.89 0.08 -2.63
CA LEU A 139 -21.02 1.09 -3.24
C LEU A 139 -21.67 1.71 -4.47
N ARG A 140 -22.00 3.01 -4.37
CA ARG A 140 -22.57 3.78 -5.49
C ARG A 140 -21.47 4.35 -6.38
N GLN A 141 -21.68 4.33 -7.70
CA GLN A 141 -20.74 4.88 -8.69
C GLN A 141 -20.36 6.35 -8.41
N ARG A 142 -21.33 7.18 -7.97
CA ARG A 142 -21.06 8.58 -7.60
C ARG A 142 -19.98 8.74 -6.52
N MET A 143 -19.86 7.79 -5.58
CA MET A 143 -18.82 7.83 -4.55
C MET A 143 -17.45 7.48 -5.14
N VAL A 144 -17.41 6.54 -6.09
CA VAL A 144 -16.18 6.13 -6.78
C VAL A 144 -15.64 7.27 -7.64
N ASP A 145 -16.50 7.97 -8.37
CA ASP A 145 -16.12 9.12 -9.21
C ASP A 145 -15.56 10.26 -8.35
N GLU A 146 -16.21 10.55 -7.21
CA GLU A 146 -15.73 11.58 -6.28
C GLU A 146 -14.40 11.17 -5.64
N ALA A 147 -14.27 9.91 -5.22
CA ALA A 147 -13.03 9.38 -4.68
C ALA A 147 -11.89 9.46 -5.70
N ARG A 148 -12.16 9.22 -6.99
CA ARG A 148 -11.16 9.33 -8.07
C ARG A 148 -10.71 10.78 -8.24
N ARG A 149 -11.65 11.72 -8.36
CA ARG A 149 -11.33 13.15 -8.43
C ARG A 149 -10.52 13.63 -7.23
N GLN A 150 -10.87 13.16 -6.03
CA GLN A 150 -10.14 13.51 -4.81
C GLN A 150 -8.74 12.88 -4.78
N ALA A 151 -8.59 11.62 -5.17
CA ALA A 151 -7.30 10.92 -5.18
C ALA A 151 -6.29 11.55 -6.15
N GLU A 152 -6.78 12.13 -7.25
CA GLU A 152 -5.98 12.83 -8.26
C GLU A 152 -5.47 14.21 -7.82
N ARG A 153 -6.09 14.85 -6.82
CA ARG A 153 -5.81 16.24 -6.42
C ARG A 153 -4.41 16.54 -5.86
N GLY A 154 -3.43 15.64 -5.96
CA GLY A 154 -2.06 15.88 -5.51
C GLY A 154 -1.93 16.21 -4.01
N VAL A 155 -3.01 16.06 -3.23
CA VAL A 155 -2.99 16.29 -1.78
C VAL A 155 -2.25 15.11 -1.17
N PHE A 156 -1.01 15.34 -0.76
CA PHE A 156 -0.26 14.40 0.06
C PHE A 156 -0.88 14.40 1.45
N GLY A 157 -0.96 13.24 2.09
CA GLY A 157 -1.15 13.24 3.54
C GLY A 157 0.20 13.45 4.23
N SER A 158 0.36 12.85 5.39
CA SER A 158 1.53 13.02 6.25
C SER A 158 2.83 12.50 5.61
N THR A 159 3.98 12.94 6.13
CA THR A 159 5.33 12.49 5.77
C THR A 159 5.53 10.97 5.87
N HIS A 160 4.63 10.22 6.50
CA HIS A 160 4.69 8.76 6.60
C HIS A 160 4.21 8.04 5.32
N GLU A 161 3.58 8.76 4.38
CA GLU A 161 2.85 8.17 3.24
C GLU A 161 3.60 8.23 1.91
N ALA A 162 4.59 9.11 1.77
CA ALA A 162 5.29 9.32 0.49
C ALA A 162 6.15 8.11 0.06
N HIS A 163 6.49 7.19 0.98
CA HIS A 163 7.20 5.96 0.66
C HIS A 163 6.36 4.95 -0.16
N GLY A 164 5.06 4.86 0.13
CA GLY A 164 4.14 3.94 -0.54
C GLY A 164 3.93 4.24 -2.03
N GLU A 165 4.29 5.45 -2.50
CA GLU A 165 4.25 5.79 -3.92
C GLU A 165 5.56 5.49 -4.68
N MET A 166 6.69 5.28 -4.00
CA MET A 166 7.99 5.02 -4.63
C MET A 166 8.00 3.63 -5.28
N ASP A 167 8.49 3.52 -6.51
CA ASP A 167 8.60 2.25 -7.24
C ASP A 167 10.08 1.97 -7.50
N MET A 168 10.71 1.31 -6.53
CA MET A 168 12.12 0.89 -6.61
C MET A 168 12.26 -0.52 -7.21
N SER A 169 11.22 -1.00 -7.90
CA SER A 169 11.20 -2.37 -8.43
C SER A 169 12.20 -2.54 -9.57
N ILE A 170 12.99 -3.61 -9.50
CA ILE A 170 13.98 -3.95 -10.53
C ILE A 170 13.32 -4.89 -11.54
N THR A 171 13.14 -4.41 -12.77
CA THR A 171 12.38 -5.11 -13.81
C THR A 171 13.20 -6.01 -14.75
N ASP A 172 14.54 -6.03 -14.66
CA ASP A 172 15.41 -6.75 -15.62
C ASP A 172 15.91 -8.12 -15.12
N GLY A 173 16.08 -9.08 -16.03
CA GLY A 173 16.73 -10.38 -15.73
C GLY A 173 15.78 -11.48 -15.25
N ARG A 174 16.28 -12.63 -14.78
CA ARG A 174 15.46 -13.71 -14.18
C ARG A 174 15.19 -13.45 -12.70
N PHE A 175 14.07 -13.93 -12.15
CA PHE A 175 13.62 -13.64 -10.77
C PHE A 175 14.72 -13.83 -9.70
N LEU A 176 15.42 -14.97 -9.69
CA LEU A 176 16.49 -15.24 -8.72
C LEU A 176 17.70 -14.32 -8.88
N SER A 177 18.11 -14.03 -10.13
CA SER A 177 19.21 -13.08 -10.39
C SER A 177 18.85 -11.63 -10.04
N ARG A 178 17.55 -11.28 -9.98
CA ARG A 178 17.09 -9.96 -9.54
C ARG A 178 17.32 -9.79 -8.05
N VAL A 179 16.81 -10.72 -7.24
CA VAL A 179 16.83 -10.66 -5.77
C VAL A 179 18.24 -10.60 -5.20
N PHE A 180 19.18 -11.38 -5.75
CA PHE A 180 20.55 -11.48 -5.23
C PHE A 180 21.55 -10.51 -5.88
N SER A 181 21.07 -9.51 -6.63
CA SER A 181 21.97 -8.53 -7.26
C SER A 181 22.45 -7.45 -6.28
N PRO A 182 23.65 -6.85 -6.49
CA PRO A 182 24.12 -5.73 -5.66
C PRO A 182 23.17 -4.51 -5.68
N ARG A 183 22.40 -4.36 -6.75
CA ARG A 183 21.35 -3.32 -6.88
C ARG A 183 20.14 -3.66 -6.03
N ALA A 184 19.67 -4.90 -6.05
CA ALA A 184 18.58 -5.34 -5.19
C ALA A 184 18.97 -5.25 -3.72
N PHE A 185 20.21 -5.59 -3.34
CA PHE A 185 20.65 -5.43 -1.97
C PHE A 185 20.60 -3.97 -1.49
N THR A 186 20.99 -3.01 -2.35
CA THR A 186 20.81 -1.58 -2.06
C THR A 186 19.34 -1.20 -1.97
N ALA A 187 18.51 -1.63 -2.93
CA ALA A 187 17.08 -1.31 -2.94
C ALA A 187 16.37 -1.87 -1.70
N ILE A 188 16.63 -3.12 -1.32
CA ILE A 188 16.08 -3.78 -0.13
C ILE A 188 16.50 -3.03 1.13
N SER A 189 17.79 -2.68 1.25
CA SER A 189 18.30 -1.89 2.38
C SER A 189 17.60 -0.53 2.50
N HIS A 190 17.40 0.18 1.39
CA HIS A 190 16.69 1.46 1.37
C HIS A 190 15.21 1.31 1.71
N THR A 191 14.50 0.37 1.10
CA THR A 191 13.09 0.11 1.39
C THR A 191 12.90 -0.30 2.85
N PHE A 192 13.74 -1.19 3.38
CA PHE A 192 13.67 -1.66 4.77
C PHE A 192 13.77 -0.51 5.78
N PHE A 193 14.78 0.36 5.67
CA PHE A 193 14.96 1.46 6.63
C PHE A 193 13.93 2.58 6.45
N MET A 194 13.42 2.77 5.24
CA MET A 194 12.32 3.72 5.00
C MET A 194 11.02 3.21 5.64
N ASP A 195 10.68 1.94 5.45
CA ASP A 195 9.51 1.32 6.08
C ASP A 195 9.64 1.32 7.61
N LEU A 196 10.82 0.97 8.14
CA LEU A 196 11.08 1.03 9.57
C LEU A 196 10.97 2.47 10.12
N LYS A 197 11.52 3.46 9.41
CA LYS A 197 11.45 4.87 9.83
C LYS A 197 10.03 5.42 9.78
N ALA A 198 9.18 4.91 8.89
CA ALA A 198 7.78 5.30 8.84
C ALA A 198 6.98 4.80 10.04
N LEU A 199 7.37 3.66 10.65
CA LEU A 199 6.55 2.95 11.65
C LEU A 199 7.13 2.87 13.07
N TYR A 200 8.40 3.21 13.29
CA TYR A 200 9.02 3.01 14.61
C TYR A 200 8.29 3.71 15.76
N VAL A 201 7.63 4.85 15.49
CA VAL A 201 6.83 5.57 16.50
C VAL A 201 5.57 4.79 16.85
N ASP A 202 4.84 4.29 15.85
CA ASP A 202 3.60 3.54 16.07
C ASP A 202 3.86 2.20 16.76
N ILE A 203 4.94 1.52 16.35
CA ILE A 203 5.39 0.27 17.00
C ILE A 203 5.77 0.54 18.45
N GLY A 204 6.60 1.55 18.70
CA GLY A 204 7.00 1.94 20.05
C GLY A 204 5.81 2.33 20.92
N LEU A 205 4.89 3.14 20.39
CA LEU A 205 3.67 3.54 21.08
C LEU A 205 2.78 2.33 21.39
N GLY A 206 2.64 1.40 20.45
CA GLY A 206 1.86 0.17 20.62
C GLY A 206 2.37 -0.69 21.78
N PHE A 207 3.68 -0.95 21.82
CA PHE A 207 4.29 -1.70 22.92
C PHE A 207 4.16 -0.96 24.26
N LEU A 208 4.33 0.36 24.28
CA LEU A 208 4.17 1.16 25.49
C LEU A 208 2.73 1.14 26.01
N ILE A 209 1.74 1.26 25.13
CA ILE A 209 0.31 1.17 25.48
C ILE A 209 -0.02 -0.24 25.98
N ALA A 210 0.43 -1.29 25.28
CA ALA A 210 0.19 -2.67 25.67
C ALA A 210 0.80 -2.98 27.04
N GLY A 211 2.06 -2.58 27.29
CA GLY A 211 2.71 -2.75 28.58
C GLY A 211 2.07 -1.94 29.71
N ALA A 212 1.60 -0.71 29.42
CA ALA A 212 0.85 0.10 30.38
C ALA A 212 -0.51 -0.53 30.73
N LEU A 213 -1.26 -1.01 29.74
CA LEU A 213 -2.55 -1.68 29.98
C LEU A 213 -2.36 -3.00 30.73
N ALA A 214 -1.34 -3.79 30.37
CA ALA A 214 -0.99 -5.03 31.07
C ALA A 214 -0.60 -4.78 32.53
N ALA A 215 0.16 -3.72 32.80
CA ALA A 215 0.65 -3.42 34.15
C ALA A 215 -0.40 -2.74 35.05
N TRP A 216 -1.22 -1.86 34.48
CA TRP A 216 -2.06 -0.94 35.27
C TRP A 216 -3.54 -1.31 35.31
N VAL A 217 -4.05 -2.05 34.33
CA VAL A 217 -5.47 -2.42 34.27
C VAL A 217 -5.64 -3.85 34.79
N PRO A 218 -6.29 -4.06 35.95
CA PRO A 218 -6.49 -5.40 36.49
C PRO A 218 -7.36 -6.27 35.58
N ASN A 219 -7.07 -7.57 35.52
CA ASN A 219 -7.86 -8.54 34.76
C ASN A 219 -9.34 -8.57 35.17
N SER A 220 -9.67 -8.26 36.43
CA SER A 220 -11.07 -8.18 36.88
C SER A 220 -11.85 -7.06 36.20
N TRP A 221 -11.20 -5.95 35.84
CA TRP A 221 -11.84 -4.88 35.08
C TRP A 221 -12.17 -5.35 33.66
N TRP A 222 -11.22 -6.00 32.99
CA TRP A 222 -11.42 -6.57 31.65
C TRP A 222 -12.51 -7.64 31.66
N GLN A 223 -12.51 -8.54 32.65
CA GLN A 223 -13.51 -9.59 32.80
C GLN A 223 -14.92 -9.02 32.97
N ALA A 224 -15.08 -7.95 33.75
CA ALA A 224 -16.34 -7.24 33.88
C ALA A 224 -16.76 -6.57 32.56
N PHE A 225 -15.82 -5.94 31.85
CA PHE A 225 -16.07 -5.27 30.58
C PHE A 225 -16.45 -6.23 29.45
N PHE A 226 -15.85 -7.42 29.42
CA PHE A 226 -16.13 -8.48 28.44
C PHE A 226 -17.26 -9.42 28.86
N LEU A 227 -17.90 -9.18 30.01
CA LEU A 227 -19.03 -9.96 30.50
C LEU A 227 -18.68 -11.46 30.60
N THR A 228 -17.50 -11.80 31.12
CA THR A 228 -17.00 -13.19 31.16
C THR A 228 -17.89 -14.16 31.94
N ASN A 229 -18.72 -13.64 32.86
CA ASN A 229 -19.71 -14.41 33.60
C ASN A 229 -20.90 -14.90 32.72
N HIS A 230 -21.06 -14.34 31.51
CA HIS A 230 -22.13 -14.69 30.57
C HIS A 230 -21.54 -15.06 29.20
N PRO A 231 -21.18 -16.35 28.98
CA PRO A 231 -20.46 -16.80 27.79
C PRO A 231 -21.09 -16.36 26.45
N ALA A 232 -22.42 -16.53 26.31
CA ALA A 232 -23.13 -16.14 25.10
C ALA A 232 -23.12 -14.62 24.84
N LEU A 233 -23.17 -13.80 25.91
CA LEU A 233 -23.07 -12.35 25.77
C LEU A 233 -21.64 -11.93 25.44
N ASN A 234 -20.63 -12.58 26.02
CA ASN A 234 -19.24 -12.34 25.69
C ASN A 234 -18.96 -12.65 24.20
N GLU A 235 -19.41 -13.80 23.70
CA GLU A 235 -19.25 -14.19 22.30
C GLU A 235 -19.87 -13.20 21.30
N PHE A 236 -20.97 -12.55 21.67
CA PHE A 236 -21.62 -11.53 20.85
C PHE A 236 -21.01 -10.12 21.02
N TRP A 237 -20.73 -9.71 22.25
CA TRP A 237 -20.24 -8.38 22.60
C TRP A 237 -18.80 -8.16 22.15
N SER A 238 -17.94 -9.15 22.35
CA SER A 238 -16.51 -9.02 22.11
C SER A 238 -16.15 -8.76 20.64
N PRO A 239 -16.76 -9.43 19.63
CA PRO A 239 -16.54 -9.09 18.21
C PRO A 239 -16.98 -7.68 17.79
N LEU A 240 -17.94 -7.08 18.51
CA LEU A 240 -18.38 -5.71 18.24
C LEU A 240 -17.43 -4.68 18.87
N ILE A 241 -16.96 -4.97 20.08
CA ILE A 241 -16.11 -4.04 20.84
C ILE A 241 -14.63 -4.14 20.47
N GLY A 242 -14.16 -5.31 20.02
CA GLY A 242 -12.79 -5.53 19.57
C GLY A 242 -12.32 -4.45 18.58
N PRO A 243 -13.04 -4.22 17.46
CA PRO A 243 -12.64 -3.18 16.51
C PRO A 243 -12.65 -1.76 17.09
N VAL A 244 -13.51 -1.49 18.08
CA VAL A 244 -13.56 -0.19 18.77
C VAL A 244 -12.31 0.00 19.63
N ILE A 245 -11.89 -1.03 20.39
CA ILE A 245 -10.67 -0.98 21.18
C ILE A 245 -9.46 -0.73 20.28
N SER A 246 -9.38 -1.45 19.15
CA SER A 246 -8.31 -1.27 18.16
C SER A 246 -8.28 0.15 17.58
N MET A 247 -9.44 0.71 17.26
CA MET A 247 -9.54 2.09 16.78
C MET A 247 -9.04 3.13 17.79
N LEU A 248 -9.25 2.87 19.08
CA LEU A 248 -8.82 3.73 20.19
C LEU A 248 -7.37 3.48 20.62
N SER A 249 -6.78 2.33 20.30
CA SER A 249 -5.41 1.99 20.66
C SER A 249 -4.39 2.73 19.77
N PHE A 250 -4.79 3.15 18.57
CA PHE A 250 -3.93 3.78 17.55
C PHE A 250 -2.73 2.90 17.14
N VAL A 251 -2.83 1.59 17.34
CA VAL A 251 -1.73 0.66 17.06
C VAL A 251 -1.94 -0.02 15.70
N CYS A 252 -0.85 -0.28 14.99
CA CYS A 252 -0.85 -1.02 13.71
C CYS A 252 -1.10 -2.52 13.92
N SER A 253 -1.36 -3.28 12.84
CA SER A 253 -1.65 -4.73 12.91
C SER A 253 -0.66 -5.53 13.75
N VAL A 254 0.65 -5.28 13.59
CA VAL A 254 1.68 -6.01 14.36
C VAL A 254 1.70 -5.59 15.83
N GLY A 255 1.59 -4.29 16.11
CA GLY A 255 1.56 -3.80 17.49
C GLY A 255 0.24 -4.13 18.21
N ASN A 256 -0.83 -4.43 17.47
CA ASN A 256 -2.08 -4.92 18.05
C ASN A 256 -1.90 -6.32 18.64
N VAL A 257 -0.98 -7.16 18.16
CA VAL A 257 -0.87 -8.54 18.68
C VAL A 257 -0.49 -8.60 20.17
N PRO A 258 0.52 -7.85 20.67
CA PRO A 258 0.76 -7.77 22.11
C PRO A 258 -0.46 -7.31 22.91
N LEU A 259 -1.21 -6.33 22.40
CA LEU A 259 -2.44 -5.87 23.03
C LEU A 259 -3.55 -6.95 22.98
N ALA A 260 -3.64 -7.71 21.89
CA ALA A 260 -4.56 -8.85 21.75
C ALA A 260 -4.31 -9.89 22.84
N VAL A 261 -3.04 -10.17 23.18
CA VAL A 261 -2.68 -11.06 24.29
C VAL A 261 -3.17 -10.51 25.64
N VAL A 262 -3.02 -9.20 25.88
CA VAL A 262 -3.52 -8.56 27.10
C VAL A 262 -5.05 -8.69 27.20
N LEU A 263 -5.76 -8.44 26.09
CA LEU A 263 -7.23 -8.58 26.05
C LEU A 263 -7.67 -10.05 26.20
N TRP A 264 -6.92 -11.00 25.63
CA TRP A 264 -7.14 -12.44 25.75
C TRP A 264 -7.02 -12.91 27.21
N ASN A 265 -5.95 -12.49 27.89
CA ASN A 265 -5.76 -12.70 29.33
C ASN A 265 -6.88 -12.01 30.14
N GLY A 266 -7.41 -10.90 29.64
CA GLY A 266 -8.57 -10.18 30.19
C GLY A 266 -9.93 -10.85 29.96
N GLY A 267 -10.00 -11.91 29.15
CA GLY A 267 -11.22 -12.70 28.93
C GLY A 267 -12.09 -12.27 27.75
N ILE A 268 -11.55 -11.50 26.79
CA ILE A 268 -12.22 -11.27 25.51
C ILE A 268 -12.48 -12.61 24.80
N SER A 269 -13.62 -12.74 24.08
CA SER A 269 -13.92 -13.96 23.33
C SER A 269 -12.93 -14.18 22.18
N PHE A 270 -12.82 -15.43 21.70
CA PHE A 270 -11.94 -15.80 20.59
C PHE A 270 -12.26 -14.99 19.33
N GLY A 271 -13.54 -14.91 18.95
CA GLY A 271 -13.98 -14.06 17.84
C GLY A 271 -13.74 -12.56 18.07
N GLY A 272 -13.75 -12.13 19.34
CA GLY A 272 -13.41 -10.77 19.75
C GLY A 272 -11.95 -10.42 19.46
N VAL A 273 -11.01 -11.30 19.83
CA VAL A 273 -9.59 -11.13 19.48
C VAL A 273 -9.40 -11.00 17.97
N ILE A 274 -10.01 -11.91 17.20
CA ILE A 274 -9.90 -11.92 15.74
C ILE A 274 -10.44 -10.62 15.14
N SER A 275 -11.62 -10.16 15.58
CA SER A 275 -12.16 -8.86 15.12
C SER A 275 -11.29 -7.66 15.50
N PHE A 276 -10.62 -7.72 16.66
CA PHE A 276 -9.72 -6.68 17.14
C PHE A 276 -8.44 -6.61 16.29
N ILE A 277 -7.86 -7.76 15.94
CA ILE A 277 -6.67 -7.83 15.07
C ILE A 277 -6.97 -7.24 13.69
N PHE A 278 -8.14 -7.58 13.12
CA PHE A 278 -8.55 -7.09 11.80
C PHE A 278 -8.78 -5.58 11.69
N ALA A 279 -8.94 -4.88 12.82
CA ALA A 279 -9.37 -3.49 12.85
C ALA A 279 -8.26 -2.44 12.63
N ASP A 280 -7.10 -2.87 12.14
CA ASP A 280 -5.92 -2.04 11.93
C ASP A 280 -6.10 -0.95 10.86
N LEU A 281 -6.98 -1.16 9.87
CA LEU A 281 -7.29 -0.19 8.81
C LEU A 281 -8.43 0.78 9.14
N ILE A 282 -9.08 0.65 10.31
CA ILE A 282 -10.12 1.60 10.76
C ILE A 282 -9.67 2.49 11.92
N ILE A 283 -8.38 2.49 12.25
CA ILE A 283 -7.84 3.42 13.26
C ILE A 283 -8.00 4.88 12.81
N LEU A 284 -8.16 5.78 13.78
CA LEU A 284 -8.45 7.20 13.51
C LEU A 284 -7.42 7.89 12.57
N PRO A 285 -6.10 7.61 12.64
CA PRO A 285 -5.13 8.15 11.70
C PRO A 285 -5.40 7.71 10.26
N ILE A 286 -5.67 6.42 10.05
CA ILE A 286 -5.97 5.85 8.73
C ILE A 286 -7.29 6.40 8.19
N LEU A 287 -8.32 6.54 9.02
CA LEU A 287 -9.57 7.18 8.61
C LEU A 287 -9.37 8.63 8.17
N ASN A 288 -8.47 9.36 8.83
CA ASN A 288 -8.09 10.70 8.41
C ASN A 288 -7.36 10.69 7.06
N ILE A 289 -6.57 9.65 6.76
CA ILE A 289 -5.93 9.45 5.46
C ILE A 289 -6.99 9.13 4.39
N TYR A 290 -7.91 8.20 4.64
CA TYR A 290 -9.03 7.94 3.73
C TYR A 290 -9.86 9.19 3.45
N ARG A 291 -10.10 10.02 4.48
CA ARG A 291 -10.79 11.30 4.32
C ARG A 291 -10.03 12.24 3.38
N LYS A 292 -8.70 12.31 3.49
CA LYS A 292 -7.85 13.12 2.59
C LYS A 292 -7.83 12.57 1.17
N TYR A 293 -7.72 11.24 1.03
CA TYR A 293 -7.51 10.54 -0.24
C TYR A 293 -8.79 10.39 -1.07
N TYR A 294 -9.88 9.97 -0.44
CA TYR A 294 -11.12 9.58 -1.11
C TYR A 294 -12.32 10.47 -0.75
N GLY A 295 -12.12 11.43 0.17
CA GLY A 295 -13.15 12.35 0.64
C GLY A 295 -13.89 11.84 1.88
N GLY A 296 -14.47 12.76 2.65
CA GLY A 296 -15.08 12.42 3.95
C GLY A 296 -16.28 11.48 3.88
N ARG A 297 -17.10 11.57 2.82
CA ARG A 297 -18.24 10.64 2.64
C ARG A 297 -17.76 9.21 2.39
N THR A 298 -16.77 9.04 1.51
CA THR A 298 -16.17 7.74 1.21
C THR A 298 -15.46 7.18 2.44
N ALA A 299 -14.73 8.00 3.20
CA ALA A 299 -14.07 7.56 4.43
C ALA A 299 -15.06 7.06 5.50
N LEU A 300 -16.17 7.78 5.73
CA LEU A 300 -17.21 7.33 6.67
C LEU A 300 -17.90 6.04 6.20
N TYR A 301 -18.10 5.92 4.88
CA TYR A 301 -18.63 4.69 4.30
C TYR A 301 -17.67 3.50 4.48
N LEU A 302 -16.37 3.70 4.21
CA LEU A 302 -15.34 2.68 4.43
C LEU A 302 -15.29 2.28 5.90
N LEU A 303 -15.33 3.24 6.83
CA LEU A 303 -15.43 2.95 8.27
C LEU A 303 -16.60 2.02 8.58
N ALA A 304 -17.82 2.39 8.18
CA ALA A 304 -19.03 1.64 8.51
C ALA A 304 -19.01 0.22 7.92
N VAL A 305 -18.64 0.10 6.64
CA VAL A 305 -18.64 -1.18 5.92
C VAL A 305 -17.51 -2.09 6.41
N SER A 306 -16.31 -1.55 6.61
CA SER A 306 -15.18 -2.32 7.12
C SER A 306 -15.40 -2.77 8.57
N TYR A 307 -15.93 -1.89 9.44
CA TYR A 307 -16.31 -2.27 10.81
C TYR A 307 -17.32 -3.43 10.83
N ALA A 308 -18.39 -3.33 10.02
CA ALA A 308 -19.38 -4.39 9.91
C ALA A 308 -18.77 -5.70 9.40
N ALA A 309 -17.88 -5.62 8.41
CA ALA A 309 -17.19 -6.80 7.86
C ALA A 309 -16.29 -7.48 8.90
N MET A 310 -15.51 -6.72 9.67
CA MET A 310 -14.62 -7.24 10.72
C MET A 310 -15.40 -7.90 11.85
N ALA A 311 -16.43 -7.22 12.37
CA ALA A 311 -17.25 -7.74 13.46
C ALA A 311 -17.99 -9.02 13.02
N LEU A 312 -18.55 -9.03 11.81
CA LEU A 312 -19.21 -10.20 11.26
C LEU A 312 -18.23 -11.36 11.01
N ALA A 313 -17.05 -11.08 10.45
CA ALA A 313 -16.02 -12.10 10.23
C ALA A 313 -15.54 -12.71 11.56
N GLY A 314 -15.24 -11.88 12.56
CA GLY A 314 -14.84 -12.33 13.89
C GLY A 314 -15.94 -13.17 14.57
N PHE A 315 -17.20 -12.76 14.46
CA PHE A 315 -18.34 -13.52 14.98
C PHE A 315 -18.48 -14.89 14.29
N LEU A 316 -18.44 -14.93 12.95
CA LEU A 316 -18.59 -16.16 12.18
C LEU A 316 -17.43 -17.14 12.39
N ILE A 317 -16.18 -16.66 12.41
CA ILE A 317 -15.01 -17.49 12.68
C ILE A 317 -15.00 -17.97 14.12
N GLY A 318 -15.34 -17.09 15.07
CA GLY A 318 -15.47 -17.44 16.48
C GLY A 318 -16.44 -18.61 16.68
N GLY A 319 -17.66 -18.46 16.15
CA GLY A 319 -18.67 -19.52 16.21
C GLY A 319 -18.24 -20.79 15.49
N ALA A 320 -17.63 -20.69 14.30
CA ALA A 320 -17.16 -21.86 13.56
C ALA A 320 -16.09 -22.64 14.32
N PHE A 321 -15.09 -21.96 14.89
CA PHE A 321 -14.02 -22.61 15.65
C PHE A 321 -14.53 -23.24 16.94
N GLN A 322 -15.50 -22.61 17.60
CA GLN A 322 -16.14 -23.16 18.78
C GLN A 322 -16.97 -24.40 18.47
N LEU A 323 -17.75 -24.39 17.39
CA LEU A 323 -18.52 -25.54 16.92
C LEU A 323 -17.62 -26.73 16.54
N LEU A 324 -16.45 -26.45 15.96
CA LEU A 324 -15.46 -27.46 15.58
C LEU A 324 -14.60 -27.93 16.76
N GLY A 325 -14.74 -27.34 17.95
CA GLY A 325 -13.88 -27.64 19.11
C GLY A 325 -12.41 -27.23 18.91
N LEU A 326 -12.15 -26.30 17.99
CA LEU A 326 -10.81 -25.80 17.66
C LEU A 326 -10.46 -24.54 18.44
N ALA A 327 -11.43 -23.91 19.11
CA ALA A 327 -11.18 -22.72 19.92
C ALA A 327 -10.29 -23.05 21.14
N PRO A 328 -9.25 -22.25 21.44
CA PRO A 328 -8.40 -22.47 22.59
C PRO A 328 -9.19 -22.29 23.89
N THR A 329 -9.04 -23.25 24.82
CA THR A 329 -9.75 -23.27 26.11
C THR A 329 -9.00 -22.51 27.22
N ASN A 330 -7.71 -22.25 27.02
CA ASN A 330 -6.86 -21.57 28.01
C ASN A 330 -6.72 -20.09 27.67
N HIS A 331 -7.15 -19.23 28.59
CA HIS A 331 -7.08 -17.77 28.44
C HIS A 331 -5.77 -17.16 28.93
N HIS A 332 -4.93 -17.92 29.64
CA HIS A 332 -3.66 -17.41 30.19
C HIS A 332 -2.47 -17.69 29.27
N VAL A 333 -1.82 -16.61 28.83
CA VAL A 333 -0.58 -16.61 28.07
C VAL A 333 0.49 -15.90 28.91
N ALA A 334 1.50 -16.66 29.37
CA ALA A 334 2.55 -16.17 30.28
C ALA A 334 3.76 -15.55 29.55
N VAL A 335 3.66 -15.32 28.23
CA VAL A 335 4.82 -14.99 27.37
C VAL A 335 5.52 -13.68 27.78
N PHE A 336 4.81 -12.74 28.44
CA PHE A 336 5.38 -11.43 28.80
C PHE A 336 5.70 -11.26 30.29
N GLU A 337 5.42 -12.27 31.11
CA GLU A 337 5.69 -12.22 32.56
C GLU A 337 7.06 -12.84 32.89
N THR A 338 7.62 -13.62 31.98
CA THR A 338 8.94 -14.26 32.14
C THR A 338 10.06 -13.39 31.58
N GLN A 339 11.15 -13.25 32.33
CA GLN A 339 12.35 -12.57 31.84
C GLN A 339 12.89 -13.24 30.57
N PRO A 340 13.47 -12.47 29.63
CA PRO A 340 14.11 -13.03 28.45
C PRO A 340 15.10 -14.13 28.81
N SER A 341 14.87 -15.32 28.27
CA SER A 341 15.74 -16.49 28.47
C SER A 341 16.59 -16.74 27.21
N TRP A 342 17.70 -17.46 27.37
CA TRP A 342 18.53 -17.88 26.25
C TRP A 342 17.88 -19.05 25.49
N ASN A 343 16.82 -18.74 24.77
CA ASN A 343 16.05 -19.65 23.92
C ASN A 343 16.27 -19.32 22.43
N TYR A 344 15.55 -20.02 21.56
CA TYR A 344 15.62 -19.79 20.12
C TYR A 344 15.25 -18.35 19.71
N THR A 345 14.29 -17.71 20.40
CA THR A 345 13.91 -16.29 20.17
C THR A 345 15.14 -15.41 20.32
N SER A 346 15.84 -15.50 21.45
CA SER A 346 17.04 -14.70 21.72
C SER A 346 18.17 -14.92 20.69
N PHE A 347 18.35 -16.15 20.19
CA PHE A 347 19.32 -16.41 19.11
C PHE A 347 18.90 -15.78 17.78
N LEU A 348 17.62 -15.86 17.43
CA LEU A 348 17.08 -15.25 16.21
C LEU A 348 17.12 -13.73 16.30
N ASP A 349 16.80 -13.13 17.44
CA ASP A 349 16.91 -11.69 17.68
C ASP A 349 18.32 -11.19 17.41
N VAL A 350 19.33 -11.86 17.96
CA VAL A 350 20.74 -11.51 17.70
C VAL A 350 21.08 -11.66 16.21
N ALA A 351 20.64 -12.72 15.54
CA ALA A 351 20.89 -12.91 14.12
C ALA A 351 20.25 -11.81 13.25
N PHE A 352 19.00 -11.43 13.55
CA PHE A 352 18.30 -10.36 12.83
C PHE A 352 18.86 -8.97 13.16
N LEU A 353 19.32 -8.72 14.39
CA LEU A 353 20.03 -7.49 14.74
C LEU A 353 21.34 -7.34 13.95
N VAL A 354 22.11 -8.43 13.80
CA VAL A 354 23.31 -8.44 12.94
C VAL A 354 22.94 -8.15 11.49
N LEU A 355 21.90 -8.80 10.96
CA LEU A 355 21.41 -8.55 9.60
C LEU A 355 20.96 -7.10 9.40
N MET A 356 20.21 -6.54 10.34
CA MET A 356 19.81 -5.13 10.35
C MET A 356 21.03 -4.20 10.39
N ALA A 357 22.07 -4.53 11.17
CA ALA A 357 23.30 -3.75 11.20
C ALA A 357 24.03 -3.77 9.84
N VAL A 358 24.06 -4.92 9.16
CA VAL A 358 24.62 -5.04 7.80
C VAL A 358 23.81 -4.22 6.79
N LEU A 359 22.48 -4.29 6.85
CA LEU A 359 21.60 -3.47 6.01
C LEU A 359 21.75 -1.98 6.33
N ALA A 360 21.95 -1.60 7.59
CA ALA A 360 22.17 -0.21 8.02
C ALA A 360 23.49 0.32 7.46
N TRP A 361 24.54 -0.48 7.53
CA TRP A 361 25.83 -0.14 6.92
C TRP A 361 25.68 0.07 5.41
N ARG A 362 24.96 -0.80 4.71
CA ARG A 362 24.66 -0.61 3.29
C ARG A 362 23.84 0.66 3.02
N PHE A 363 22.83 0.94 3.84
CA PHE A 363 21.95 2.09 3.72
C PHE A 363 22.73 3.40 3.83
N VAL A 364 23.55 3.52 4.87
CA VAL A 364 24.38 4.71 5.11
C VAL A 364 25.42 4.91 4.03
N THR A 365 26.08 3.82 3.58
CA THR A 365 27.13 3.90 2.54
C THR A 365 26.61 4.17 1.14
N THR A 366 25.32 4.02 0.88
CA THR A 366 24.71 4.21 -0.45
C THR A 366 23.79 5.43 -0.55
N GLY A 367 23.95 6.40 0.35
CA GLY A 367 23.20 7.67 0.31
C GLY A 367 21.81 7.63 0.95
N GLY A 368 21.48 6.60 1.74
CA GLY A 368 20.18 6.47 2.39
C GLY A 368 19.83 7.61 3.35
N ILE A 369 20.83 8.18 4.05
CA ILE A 369 20.61 9.33 4.96
C ILE A 369 20.17 10.57 4.18
N GLU A 370 20.77 10.82 3.00
CA GLU A 370 20.40 11.96 2.15
C GLU A 370 18.97 11.79 1.63
N MET A 371 18.61 10.57 1.24
CA MET A 371 17.25 10.23 0.85
C MET A 371 16.24 10.47 1.99
N LEU A 372 16.56 10.08 3.23
CA LEU A 372 15.72 10.38 4.40
C LEU A 372 15.56 11.88 4.66
N ARG A 373 16.63 12.66 4.52
CA ARG A 373 16.58 14.12 4.67
C ARG A 373 15.76 14.78 3.56
N ALA A 374 15.89 14.32 2.32
CA ALA A 374 15.06 14.76 1.21
C ALA A 374 13.58 14.46 1.50
N HIS A 375 13.27 13.29 2.06
CA HIS A 375 11.91 12.90 2.42
C HIS A 375 11.31 13.72 3.58
N ALA A 376 12.15 14.16 4.53
CA ALA A 376 11.71 15.00 5.63
C ALA A 376 11.36 16.44 5.19
N ARG A 377 11.80 16.88 4.00
CA ARG A 377 11.46 18.19 3.44
C ARG A 377 10.04 18.13 2.88
N ARG A 378 9.10 18.84 3.51
CA ARG A 378 7.74 18.98 2.98
C ARG A 378 7.76 19.85 1.73
N PRO A 379 7.09 19.44 0.64
CA PRO A 379 6.76 20.38 -0.43
C PRO A 379 5.89 21.51 0.12
N GLU A 380 6.18 22.75 -0.26
CA GLU A 380 5.30 23.87 0.09
C GLU A 380 3.90 23.65 -0.49
N ALA A 381 2.87 24.02 0.26
CA ALA A 381 1.48 23.83 -0.15
C ALA A 381 1.19 24.65 -1.42
N GLY A 382 1.13 23.96 -2.58
CA GLY A 382 0.91 24.58 -3.89
C GLY A 382 2.04 24.39 -4.91
N ALA A 383 3.16 23.76 -4.53
CA ALA A 383 4.24 23.45 -5.46
C ALA A 383 3.80 22.45 -6.55
N LYS A 384 4.11 22.75 -7.82
CA LYS A 384 3.95 21.81 -8.93
C LYS A 384 5.07 20.76 -8.85
N LEU A 385 4.77 19.65 -8.18
CA LEU A 385 5.71 18.55 -8.00
C LEU A 385 5.87 17.75 -9.29
N VAL A 386 7.11 17.44 -9.64
CA VAL A 386 7.49 16.53 -10.73
C VAL A 386 7.90 15.18 -10.15
N ARG A 387 7.87 14.10 -10.93
CA ARG A 387 8.32 12.78 -10.45
C ARG A 387 9.77 12.53 -10.82
N ASP A 388 10.56 12.09 -9.85
CA ASP A 388 11.87 11.48 -10.05
C ASP A 388 11.70 10.24 -10.96
N PRO A 389 12.33 10.19 -12.14
CA PRO A 389 12.18 9.08 -13.08
C PRO A 389 12.72 7.74 -12.56
N VAL A 390 13.64 7.76 -11.60
CA VAL A 390 14.34 6.57 -11.09
C VAL A 390 13.53 5.90 -10.00
N CYS A 391 13.09 6.68 -9.00
CA CYS A 391 12.40 6.13 -7.83
C CYS A 391 10.88 6.43 -7.80
N GLY A 392 10.41 7.34 -8.65
CA GLY A 392 9.02 7.80 -8.68
C GLY A 392 8.65 8.80 -7.60
N MET A 393 9.60 9.25 -6.78
CA MET A 393 9.42 10.23 -5.71
C MET A 393 8.98 11.58 -6.28
N SER A 394 8.04 12.26 -5.61
CA SER A 394 7.65 13.60 -6.00
C SER A 394 8.69 14.61 -5.50
N VAL A 395 9.27 15.35 -6.43
CA VAL A 395 10.33 16.34 -6.21
C VAL A 395 9.77 17.70 -6.58
N ASP A 396 10.07 18.71 -5.77
CA ASP A 396 9.74 20.09 -6.09
C ASP A 396 10.83 20.69 -6.98
N PRO A 397 10.55 21.03 -8.25
CA PRO A 397 11.53 21.62 -9.15
C PRO A 397 12.16 22.91 -8.61
N ALA A 398 11.44 23.65 -7.77
CA ALA A 398 11.88 24.93 -7.24
C ALA A 398 12.92 24.80 -6.12
N THR A 399 12.94 23.66 -5.42
CA THR A 399 13.81 23.43 -4.26
C THR A 399 14.78 22.27 -4.44
N SER A 400 14.75 21.59 -5.60
CA SER A 400 15.63 20.48 -5.90
C SER A 400 17.03 20.94 -6.31
N ASP A 401 18.03 20.58 -5.50
CA ASP A 401 19.45 20.77 -5.82
C ASP A 401 19.93 19.80 -6.92
N GLU A 402 19.22 18.68 -7.10
CA GLU A 402 19.62 17.60 -8.01
C GLU A 402 18.77 17.64 -9.29
N LYS A 403 19.40 17.96 -10.42
CA LYS A 403 18.75 18.01 -11.74
C LYS A 403 19.71 17.59 -12.86
N VAL A 404 19.17 17.04 -13.95
CA VAL A 404 19.89 16.67 -15.17
C VAL A 404 19.05 17.04 -16.37
N GLU A 405 19.68 17.66 -17.36
CA GLU A 405 19.06 17.93 -18.65
C GLU A 405 19.36 16.78 -19.61
N TYR A 406 18.33 16.14 -20.18
CA TYR A 406 18.50 15.03 -21.10
C TYR A 406 17.45 15.08 -22.21
N MET A 407 17.90 15.01 -23.47
CA MET A 407 17.03 15.13 -24.66
C MET A 407 16.14 16.40 -24.68
N GLY A 408 16.63 17.50 -24.12
CA GLY A 408 15.93 18.79 -24.11
C GLY A 408 14.88 18.96 -23.00
N ALA A 409 14.74 17.98 -22.11
CA ALA A 409 13.88 18.05 -20.93
C ALA A 409 14.70 18.08 -19.63
N SER A 410 14.20 18.84 -18.63
CA SER A 410 14.81 18.90 -17.30
C SER A 410 14.24 17.82 -16.37
N TYR A 411 15.09 16.91 -15.92
CA TYR A 411 14.75 15.88 -14.94
C TYR A 411 15.25 16.28 -13.55
N TYR A 412 14.41 16.09 -12.55
CA TYR A 412 14.70 16.42 -11.15
C TYR A 412 14.73 15.16 -10.29
N PHE A 413 15.63 15.10 -9.33
CA PHE A 413 15.90 13.89 -8.55
C PHE A 413 15.79 14.13 -7.05
N CYS A 414 15.34 13.12 -6.30
CA CYS A 414 15.21 13.24 -4.86
C CYS A 414 16.56 13.18 -4.13
N SER A 415 17.62 12.68 -4.78
CA SER A 415 18.96 12.55 -4.21
C SER A 415 20.02 12.44 -5.30
N ALA A 416 21.28 12.71 -4.93
CA ALA A 416 22.44 12.46 -5.79
C ALA A 416 22.55 10.98 -6.22
N GLY A 417 22.05 10.06 -5.38
CA GLY A 417 21.95 8.63 -5.69
C GLY A 417 21.02 8.36 -6.87
N CYS A 418 19.83 8.95 -6.89
CA CYS A 418 18.88 8.83 -8.02
C CYS A 418 19.43 9.51 -9.27
N ARG A 419 20.01 10.72 -9.14
CA ARG A 419 20.67 11.41 -10.25
C ARG A 419 21.76 10.54 -10.90
N SER A 420 22.71 10.03 -10.10
CA SER A 420 23.80 9.20 -10.61
C SER A 420 23.32 7.87 -11.21
N THR A 421 22.16 7.37 -10.77
CA THR A 421 21.53 6.17 -11.34
C THR A 421 20.88 6.46 -12.68
N PHE A 422 20.23 7.63 -12.82
CA PHE A 422 19.69 8.11 -14.09
C PHE A 422 20.79 8.33 -15.13
N GLU A 423 21.88 9.01 -14.76
CA GLU A 423 23.00 9.31 -15.65
C GLU A 423 23.67 8.06 -16.24
N LYS A 424 23.63 6.92 -15.52
CA LYS A 424 24.18 5.65 -15.99
C LYS A 424 23.37 4.99 -17.11
N ASP A 425 22.07 5.23 -17.15
CA ASP A 425 21.16 4.66 -18.18
C ASP A 425 19.89 5.52 -18.34
N PRO A 426 19.98 6.72 -18.95
CA PRO A 426 18.85 7.65 -19.03
C PRO A 426 17.72 7.15 -19.94
N ALA A 427 18.06 6.42 -21.01
CA ALA A 427 17.11 5.91 -22.00
C ALA A 427 16.05 4.99 -21.36
N ARG A 428 16.46 4.22 -20.34
CA ARG A 428 15.56 3.37 -19.55
C ARG A 428 14.43 4.16 -18.89
N TYR A 429 14.74 5.31 -18.30
CA TYR A 429 13.80 6.08 -17.48
C TYR A 429 13.00 7.11 -18.28
N THR A 430 13.43 7.42 -19.51
CA THR A 430 12.85 8.49 -20.34
C THR A 430 11.88 8.00 -21.41
N SER A 431 11.80 6.68 -21.63
CA SER A 431 10.89 6.04 -22.61
C SER A 431 9.38 6.24 -22.36
N GLN A 432 8.98 6.90 -21.26
CA GLN A 432 7.57 7.17 -20.91
C GLN A 432 7.24 8.64 -20.58
N VAL A 433 8.20 9.56 -20.61
CA VAL A 433 8.05 10.91 -20.01
C VAL A 433 7.84 12.03 -21.06
N VAL A 434 7.69 11.72 -22.35
CA VAL A 434 7.57 12.74 -23.42
C VAL A 434 6.23 13.52 -23.40
N GLN A 435 5.36 13.30 -22.42
CA GLN A 435 4.21 14.18 -22.21
C GLN A 435 4.53 15.23 -21.14
N VAL A 436 4.26 16.49 -21.50
CA VAL A 436 4.32 17.71 -20.66
C VAL A 436 5.62 18.54 -20.77
N GLU A 437 5.84 19.18 -21.92
CA GLU A 437 6.74 20.35 -21.99
C GLU A 437 6.34 21.38 -23.08
N HIS A 438 5.04 21.58 -23.33
CA HIS A 438 4.58 22.67 -24.21
C HIS A 438 3.30 23.39 -23.75
N ALA A 439 3.17 23.66 -22.46
CA ALA A 439 2.10 24.53 -21.94
C ALA A 439 2.70 25.73 -21.19
N GLY A 440 3.26 26.67 -21.97
CA GLY A 440 3.55 28.02 -21.53
C GLY A 440 2.37 28.95 -21.84
N HIS A 441 1.88 29.61 -20.79
CA HIS A 441 1.05 30.82 -20.77
C HIS A 441 -0.48 30.75 -20.82
N LEU A 442 -1.02 31.50 -19.84
CA LEU A 442 -2.36 32.04 -19.63
C LEU A 442 -3.38 31.14 -18.94
N GLY A 443 -3.71 31.56 -17.73
CA GLY A 443 -4.81 31.03 -16.95
C GLY A 443 -6.13 31.73 -17.23
N ASP A 444 -7.03 31.48 -16.28
CA ASP A 444 -8.33 32.10 -16.07
C ASP A 444 -9.56 31.40 -16.69
N SER A 445 -10.27 30.73 -15.78
CA SER A 445 -11.73 30.71 -15.64
C SER A 445 -12.65 29.99 -16.67
N ARG A 446 -13.37 29.02 -16.08
CA ARG A 446 -14.80 28.68 -16.25
C ARG A 446 -15.21 27.86 -17.49
N VAL A 447 -15.41 26.57 -17.22
CA VAL A 447 -16.38 25.74 -17.94
C VAL A 447 -17.79 26.26 -17.64
N MET A 448 -18.51 26.69 -18.68
CA MET A 448 -19.97 26.70 -18.72
C MET A 448 -20.46 26.31 -20.12
N ALA A 449 -21.55 25.57 -20.10
CA ALA A 449 -22.15 24.84 -21.20
C ALA A 449 -22.64 25.70 -22.38
N ALA A 450 -22.73 25.03 -23.53
CA ALA A 450 -23.10 25.51 -24.85
C ALA A 450 -24.38 26.37 -24.96
N ARG A 451 -24.40 27.26 -25.97
CA ARG A 451 -25.61 27.69 -26.73
C ARG A 451 -25.23 28.09 -28.18
N PRO A 452 -26.20 28.07 -29.12
CA PRO A 452 -26.05 27.53 -30.48
C PRO A 452 -25.78 28.57 -31.57
N GLY A 453 -25.07 28.18 -32.63
CA GLY A 453 -25.03 28.94 -33.90
C GLY A 453 -23.65 29.33 -34.49
N GLY A 454 -22.53 28.72 -34.07
CA GLY A 454 -21.18 29.02 -34.61
C GLY A 454 -20.69 27.97 -35.61
N LYS A 455 -20.07 28.41 -36.71
CA LYS A 455 -19.64 27.63 -37.89
C LYS A 455 -18.76 26.42 -37.56
N MET A 456 -18.95 25.34 -38.31
CA MET A 456 -18.15 24.12 -38.30
C MET A 456 -16.81 24.38 -39.01
N GLU A 457 -15.70 24.32 -38.28
CA GLU A 457 -14.36 24.24 -38.86
C GLU A 457 -13.94 22.76 -38.93
N LEU A 458 -13.65 22.27 -40.14
CA LEU A 458 -13.18 20.91 -40.39
C LEU A 458 -11.72 20.78 -39.92
N HIS A 459 -11.46 19.93 -38.93
CA HIS A 459 -10.12 19.40 -38.70
C HIS A 459 -9.77 18.44 -39.85
N PRO A 460 -8.59 18.55 -40.48
CA PRO A 460 -8.21 17.64 -41.56
C PRO A 460 -7.93 16.24 -40.98
N SER A 461 -8.88 15.32 -41.15
CA SER A 461 -8.68 13.92 -40.77
C SER A 461 -7.67 13.24 -41.69
N ALA A 462 -6.68 12.54 -41.14
CA ALA A 462 -5.76 11.70 -41.91
C ALA A 462 -6.41 10.34 -42.23
N ILE A 463 -6.09 9.77 -43.39
CA ILE A 463 -6.62 8.45 -43.79
C ILE A 463 -5.59 7.36 -43.47
N ASP A 464 -6.00 6.33 -42.73
CA ASP A 464 -5.21 5.13 -42.48
C ASP A 464 -4.84 4.44 -43.82
N PRO A 465 -3.55 4.31 -44.17
CA PRO A 465 -3.11 3.73 -45.45
C PRO A 465 -3.42 2.24 -45.63
N VAL A 466 -3.67 1.50 -44.54
CA VAL A 466 -3.89 0.06 -44.55
C VAL A 466 -5.37 -0.26 -44.72
N CYS A 467 -6.25 0.45 -44.02
CA CYS A 467 -7.69 0.15 -44.01
C CYS A 467 -8.57 1.25 -44.60
N GLY A 468 -8.06 2.45 -44.86
CA GLY A 468 -8.81 3.59 -45.41
C GLY A 468 -9.69 4.34 -44.41
N MET A 469 -9.59 4.02 -43.12
CA MET A 469 -10.38 4.65 -42.07
C MET A 469 -9.88 6.07 -41.78
N SER A 470 -10.79 7.01 -41.52
CA SER A 470 -10.46 8.37 -41.10
C SER A 470 -9.96 8.37 -39.65
N VAL A 471 -8.83 9.01 -39.42
CA VAL A 471 -8.11 9.10 -38.16
C VAL A 471 -7.82 10.56 -37.87
N ASP A 472 -8.15 11.00 -36.67
CA ASP A 472 -7.80 12.33 -36.20
C ASP A 472 -6.29 12.39 -35.85
N PRO A 473 -5.46 13.18 -36.56
CA PRO A 473 -4.02 13.29 -36.30
C PRO A 473 -3.68 13.74 -34.88
N ASP A 474 -4.54 14.55 -34.26
CA ASP A 474 -4.29 15.13 -32.93
C ASP A 474 -4.51 14.11 -31.80
N HIS A 475 -5.26 13.03 -32.09
CA HIS A 475 -5.64 11.98 -31.12
C HIS A 475 -5.18 10.57 -31.52
N ALA A 476 -4.40 10.44 -32.60
CA ALA A 476 -3.95 9.15 -33.10
C ALA A 476 -2.86 8.52 -32.20
N GLU A 477 -3.22 7.44 -31.50
CA GLU A 477 -2.30 6.66 -30.67
C GLU A 477 -1.24 5.90 -31.51
N TYR A 478 -1.59 5.53 -32.74
CA TYR A 478 -0.75 4.71 -33.61
C TYR A 478 -0.23 5.50 -34.81
N ARG A 479 1.10 5.66 -34.90
CA ARG A 479 1.77 6.39 -35.99
C ARG A 479 3.12 5.79 -36.38
N SER A 480 3.51 5.96 -37.64
CA SER A 480 4.80 5.54 -38.20
C SER A 480 5.37 6.63 -39.09
N PHE A 481 6.70 6.77 -39.10
CA PHE A 481 7.41 7.78 -39.89
C PHE A 481 8.15 7.13 -41.05
N GLN A 482 7.87 7.56 -42.28
CA GLN A 482 8.52 7.04 -43.49
C GLN A 482 8.83 8.15 -44.49
N LYS A 483 10.09 8.20 -44.96
CA LYS A 483 10.57 9.16 -45.98
C LYS A 483 10.18 10.63 -45.71
N GLY A 484 10.18 11.05 -44.45
CA GLY A 484 9.88 12.44 -44.08
C GLY A 484 8.40 12.72 -43.77
N GLU A 485 7.51 11.75 -43.91
CA GLU A 485 6.07 11.91 -43.62
C GLU A 485 5.58 11.03 -42.46
N THR A 486 4.62 11.56 -41.70
CA THR A 486 3.95 10.86 -40.60
C THR A 486 2.66 10.22 -41.09
N TYR A 487 2.53 8.90 -40.90
CA TYR A 487 1.33 8.12 -41.20
C TYR A 487 0.60 7.77 -39.91
N TYR A 488 -0.72 7.90 -39.90
CA TYR A 488 -1.61 7.66 -38.75
C TYR A 488 -2.47 6.43 -38.99
N PHE A 489 -2.72 5.64 -37.94
CA PHE A 489 -3.43 4.36 -38.04
C PHE A 489 -4.56 4.27 -37.02
N CYS A 490 -5.65 3.61 -37.40
CA CYS A 490 -6.82 3.42 -36.54
C CYS A 490 -6.61 2.37 -35.44
N SER A 491 -5.57 1.52 -35.58
CA SER A 491 -5.28 0.43 -34.66
C SER A 491 -3.81 0.02 -34.69
N ALA A 492 -3.35 -0.62 -33.60
CA ALA A 492 -2.02 -1.22 -33.52
C ALA A 492 -1.77 -2.24 -34.65
N GLY A 493 -2.81 -2.99 -35.05
CA GLY A 493 -2.71 -3.97 -36.13
C GLY A 493 -2.48 -3.33 -37.51
N CYS A 494 -3.12 -2.19 -37.81
CA CYS A 494 -2.87 -1.45 -39.05
C CYS A 494 -1.46 -0.88 -39.08
N LYS A 495 -0.98 -0.32 -37.95
CA LYS A 495 0.41 0.14 -37.83
C LYS A 495 1.42 -0.99 -38.07
N GLU A 496 1.26 -2.12 -37.39
CA GLU A 496 2.19 -3.25 -37.53
C GLU A 496 2.20 -3.83 -38.95
N THR A 497 1.04 -3.82 -39.62
CA THR A 497 0.90 -4.25 -41.01
C THR A 497 1.60 -3.28 -41.98
N PHE A 498 1.50 -1.97 -41.72
CA PHE A 498 2.22 -0.95 -42.49
C PHE A 498 3.73 -1.05 -42.29
N ASP A 499 4.19 -1.24 -41.04
CA ASP A 499 5.62 -1.31 -40.70
C ASP A 499 6.32 -2.52 -41.32
N LYS A 500 5.60 -3.61 -41.59
CA LYS A 500 6.12 -4.83 -42.23
C LYS A 500 6.44 -4.63 -43.71
N ASP A 501 5.65 -3.84 -44.43
CA ASP A 501 5.88 -3.51 -45.85
C ASP A 501 5.32 -2.13 -46.20
N PRO A 502 6.05 -1.05 -45.84
CA PRO A 502 5.58 0.32 -46.06
C PRO A 502 5.44 0.67 -47.56
N GLY A 503 6.29 0.09 -48.41
CA GLY A 503 6.33 0.37 -49.85
C GLY A 503 5.02 0.03 -50.56
N LYS A 504 4.33 -1.02 -50.12
CA LYS A 504 3.04 -1.47 -50.65
C LYS A 504 1.92 -0.44 -50.43
N TYR A 505 1.89 0.23 -49.30
CA TYR A 505 0.81 1.16 -48.92
C TYR A 505 1.09 2.60 -49.32
N ILE A 506 2.36 3.02 -49.35
CA ILE A 506 2.77 4.36 -49.77
C ILE A 506 2.51 4.59 -51.27
N ASN A 507 2.75 3.59 -52.11
CA ASN A 507 2.53 3.70 -53.57
C ASN A 507 1.05 3.72 -53.98
N ARG A 508 0.15 3.22 -53.13
CA ARG A 508 -1.29 3.14 -53.43
C ARG A 508 -2.02 4.49 -53.32
N ARG A 509 -1.51 5.43 -52.49
CA ARG A 509 -2.04 6.80 -52.41
C ARG A 509 -1.75 7.63 -53.66
N LYS A 510 -0.65 7.38 -54.37
CA LYS A 510 -0.27 8.16 -55.56
C LYS A 510 -1.15 7.86 -56.79
N THR A 511 -1.86 6.74 -56.81
CA THR A 511 -2.74 6.35 -57.92
C THR A 511 -4.20 6.73 -57.72
N GLY A 512 -4.60 7.19 -56.52
CA GLY A 512 -5.99 7.54 -56.18
C GLY A 512 -6.33 9.05 -56.25
N ALA A 513 -5.39 9.90 -56.66
CA ALA A 513 -5.59 11.36 -56.77
C ALA A 513 -5.61 11.88 -58.23
N ALA A 514 -5.62 10.97 -59.21
CA ALA A 514 -5.85 11.28 -60.62
C ALA A 514 -6.95 10.35 -61.14
N GLY A 515 -8.19 10.82 -61.07
CA GLY A 515 -9.40 10.11 -61.51
C GLY A 515 -10.62 10.97 -61.28
#